data_AF-A0A1D2I7U1-F1
#
_entry.id   AF-A0A1D2I7U1-F1
#
_cell.length_a   1.000
_cell.length_b   1.000
_cell.length_c   1.000
_cell.angle_alpha   90.00
_cell.angle_beta   90.00
_cell.angle_gamma   90.00
#
_symmetry.space_group_name_H-M   'P 1'
#
loop_
_entity.id
_entity.type
_entity.pdbx_description
1 polymer ?
#
loop_
_entity_poly.entity_id
_entity_poly.type
_entity_poly.pdbx_seq_one_letter_code
_entity_poly.pdbx_strand_id
1 'polypeptide(L)'
;MSDQNMADDVHQPTGGNEEQEDASPLDLQNAVGERTYDDMLDEGYSPPEGPLGVTKTGTTASEQYEGESLDEKIRQEVPDVGGPAGDGTGERPDEGTRADGTGEPVADDRGVDAGGT
;
A
#
# COMPACT_ATOMS: atom_id res chain seq x y z
N MET A 1 58.41 -30.71 -20.14
CA MET A 1 57.94 -30.82 -18.75
C MET A 1 57.14 -29.57 -18.48
N SER A 2 55.82 -29.67 -18.59
CA SER A 2 54.89 -28.61 -18.21
C SER A 2 54.10 -29.11 -17.02
N ASP A 3 54.24 -28.39 -15.93
CA ASP A 3 53.57 -28.61 -14.66
C ASP A 3 52.05 -28.45 -14.77
N GLN A 4 51.37 -29.17 -13.87
CA GLN A 4 50.05 -28.88 -13.32
C GLN A 4 48.89 -28.61 -14.30
N ASN A 5 48.22 -29.68 -14.73
CA ASN A 5 46.77 -29.67 -14.97
C ASN A 5 46.09 -30.77 -14.13
N MET A 6 46.54 -30.97 -12.89
CA MET A 6 45.91 -31.89 -11.91
C MET A 6 44.67 -31.27 -11.23
N ALA A 7 44.02 -30.30 -11.88
CA ALA A 7 42.86 -29.59 -11.31
C ALA A 7 41.52 -30.11 -11.86
N ASP A 8 41.54 -30.95 -12.90
CA ASP A 8 40.33 -31.43 -13.62
C ASP A 8 39.84 -32.81 -13.14
N ASP A 9 40.66 -33.56 -12.39
CA ASP A 9 40.32 -34.87 -11.81
C ASP A 9 39.80 -34.79 -10.36
N VAL A 10 39.71 -33.58 -9.80
CA VAL A 10 39.06 -33.39 -8.51
C VAL A 10 37.57 -33.50 -8.74
N HIS A 11 36.91 -34.42 -8.05
CA HIS A 11 35.45 -34.45 -7.93
C HIS A 11 34.97 -33.05 -7.55
N GLN A 12 34.50 -32.31 -8.53
CA GLN A 12 33.72 -31.10 -8.33
C GLN A 12 32.33 -31.64 -8.03
N PRO A 13 31.82 -31.55 -6.80
CA PRO A 13 30.41 -31.71 -6.62
C PRO A 13 29.75 -30.58 -7.42
N THR A 14 29.37 -30.86 -8.66
CA THR A 14 28.09 -30.38 -9.16
C THR A 14 27.04 -31.23 -8.45
N GLY A 15 27.02 -31.17 -7.11
CA GLY A 15 25.92 -31.69 -6.33
C GLY A 15 24.76 -30.91 -6.89
N GLY A 16 23.90 -31.55 -7.67
CA GLY A 16 22.82 -30.86 -8.31
C GLY A 16 22.12 -30.04 -7.24
N ASN A 17 21.46 -28.96 -7.64
CA ASN A 17 20.38 -28.41 -6.83
C ASN A 17 19.21 -29.42 -6.68
N GLU A 18 19.52 -30.71 -6.52
CA GLU A 18 18.65 -31.83 -6.17
C GLU A 18 18.13 -31.63 -4.74
N GLU A 19 18.80 -30.83 -3.90
CA GLU A 19 18.27 -30.37 -2.61
C GLU A 19 17.51 -29.04 -2.69
N GLN A 20 17.07 -28.59 -3.88
CA GLN A 20 16.00 -27.59 -4.00
C GLN A 20 14.61 -28.22 -4.19
N GLU A 21 14.47 -29.54 -4.02
CA GLU A 21 13.14 -30.15 -3.92
C GLU A 21 12.34 -29.62 -2.71
N ASP A 22 13.03 -29.01 -1.73
CA ASP A 22 12.45 -28.29 -0.59
C ASP A 22 12.52 -26.76 -0.73
N ALA A 23 12.72 -26.23 -1.95
CA ALA A 23 12.59 -24.79 -2.23
C ALA A 23 11.12 -24.33 -2.30
N SER A 24 10.19 -25.16 -1.80
CA SER A 24 8.86 -24.71 -1.46
C SER A 24 8.96 -23.59 -0.42
N PRO A 25 8.04 -22.60 -0.43
CA PRO A 25 7.95 -21.65 0.67
C PRO A 25 7.94 -22.43 1.99
N LEU A 26 8.85 -22.09 2.90
CA LEU A 26 8.96 -22.75 4.19
C LEU A 26 7.57 -22.83 4.83
N ASP A 27 7.21 -24.01 5.33
CA ASP A 27 6.02 -24.13 6.15
C ASP A 27 6.21 -23.25 7.39
N LEU A 28 5.41 -22.19 7.47
CA LEU A 28 5.45 -21.22 8.56
C LEU A 28 5.26 -21.90 9.92
N GLN A 29 4.59 -23.06 9.97
CA GLN A 29 4.43 -23.83 11.20
C GLN A 29 5.73 -24.51 11.67
N ASN A 30 6.66 -24.77 10.76
CA ASN A 30 7.92 -25.48 11.03
C ASN A 30 9.17 -24.58 10.91
N ALA A 31 9.01 -23.34 10.48
CA ALA A 31 10.09 -22.37 10.33
C ALA A 31 10.52 -21.80 11.70
N VAL A 32 11.83 -21.76 11.95
CA VAL A 32 12.38 -21.21 13.19
C VAL A 32 12.23 -19.69 13.21
N GLY A 33 11.56 -19.17 14.23
CA GLY A 33 11.38 -17.71 14.43
C GLY A 33 10.16 -17.13 13.73
N GLU A 34 9.41 -17.94 12.99
CA GLU A 34 8.10 -17.55 12.47
C GLU A 34 7.02 -17.72 13.54
N ARG A 35 5.93 -16.98 13.38
CA ARG A 35 4.79 -17.01 14.31
C ARG A 35 4.08 -18.37 14.20
N THR A 36 3.87 -19.02 15.33
CA THR A 36 3.11 -20.27 15.37
C THR A 36 1.62 -20.02 15.16
N TYR A 37 0.87 -21.08 14.86
CA TYR A 37 -0.58 -21.01 14.74
C TYR A 37 -1.24 -20.54 16.06
N ASP A 38 -0.72 -20.97 17.20
CA ASP A 38 -1.20 -20.53 18.51
C ASP A 38 -0.89 -19.04 18.74
N ASP A 39 0.26 -18.53 18.31
CA ASP A 39 0.60 -17.09 18.42
C ASP A 39 -0.35 -16.21 17.59
N MET A 40 -0.90 -16.73 16.50
CA MET A 40 -1.91 -16.01 15.69
C MET A 40 -3.29 -16.02 16.36
N LEU A 41 -3.63 -17.10 17.06
CA LEU A 41 -4.88 -17.24 17.79
C LEU A 41 -4.88 -16.41 19.09
N ASP A 42 -3.76 -16.37 19.80
CA ASP A 42 -3.58 -15.64 21.05
C ASP A 42 -3.61 -14.12 20.87
N GLU A 43 -3.14 -13.62 19.72
CA GLU A 43 -3.20 -12.18 19.38
C GLU A 43 -4.65 -11.67 19.33
N GLY A 44 -5.62 -12.56 19.04
CA GLY A 44 -7.05 -12.31 19.17
C GLY A 44 -7.54 -11.03 18.47
N TYR A 45 -8.13 -11.15 17.29
CA TYR A 45 -8.78 -9.99 16.66
C TYR A 45 -9.83 -9.40 17.61
N SER A 46 -9.59 -8.17 18.08
CA SER A 46 -10.54 -7.40 18.89
C SER A 46 -11.42 -6.59 17.94
N PRO A 47 -12.67 -7.02 17.68
CA PRO A 47 -13.56 -6.29 16.79
C PRO A 47 -13.87 -4.91 17.38
N PRO A 48 -14.37 -3.97 16.56
CA PRO A 48 -14.80 -2.67 17.06
C PRO A 48 -15.83 -2.83 18.18
N GLU A 49 -15.68 -2.04 19.24
CA GLU A 49 -16.60 -1.99 20.41
C GLU A 49 -18.03 -1.54 20.04
N GLY A 50 -18.28 -1.19 18.78
CA GLY A 50 -19.57 -0.77 18.27
C GLY A 50 -19.66 -0.72 16.74
N PRO A 51 -20.86 -0.51 16.20
CA PRO A 51 -21.07 -0.41 14.76
C PRO A 51 -20.29 0.78 14.16
N LEU A 52 -19.60 0.53 13.05
CA LEU A 52 -18.79 1.53 12.37
C LEU A 52 -19.67 2.55 11.63
N GLY A 53 -19.23 3.80 11.61
CA GLY A 53 -19.85 4.84 10.78
C GLY A 53 -21.21 5.36 11.27
N VAL A 54 -21.73 4.87 12.40
CA VAL A 54 -23.01 5.36 12.96
C VAL A 54 -22.97 6.81 13.44
N THR A 55 -21.77 7.37 13.61
CA THR A 55 -21.55 8.77 13.97
C THR A 55 -21.32 9.67 12.77
N LYS A 56 -21.34 9.13 11.54
CA LYS A 56 -21.14 9.92 10.31
C LYS A 56 -22.47 10.48 9.79
N THR A 57 -22.38 11.56 9.04
CA THR A 57 -23.52 12.15 8.33
C THR A 57 -23.95 11.25 7.16
N GLY A 58 -25.26 11.15 6.90
CA GLY A 58 -25.82 10.34 5.81
C GLY A 58 -26.37 8.99 6.26
N THR A 59 -26.57 8.79 7.56
CA THR A 59 -27.18 7.56 8.11
C THR A 59 -28.70 7.59 8.01
N THR A 60 -29.29 8.79 7.93
CA THR A 60 -30.73 8.98 7.76
C THR A 60 -31.10 9.39 6.33
N ALA A 61 -32.35 9.12 5.92
CA ALA A 61 -32.83 9.46 4.58
C ALA A 61 -32.82 10.98 4.32
N SER A 62 -33.08 11.80 5.34
CA SER A 62 -33.01 13.26 5.25
C SER A 62 -31.57 13.74 5.05
N GLU A 63 -30.62 13.21 5.81
CA GLU A 63 -29.19 13.56 5.66
C GLU A 63 -28.65 13.17 4.29
N GLN A 64 -29.09 12.05 3.73
CA GLN A 64 -28.68 11.67 2.36
C GLN A 64 -29.23 12.61 1.30
N TYR A 65 -30.44 13.15 1.53
CA TYR A 65 -31.06 14.11 0.61
C TYR A 65 -30.37 15.48 0.69
N GLU A 66 -30.07 15.94 1.90
CA GLU A 66 -29.37 17.21 2.14
C GLU A 66 -27.90 17.13 1.72
N GLY A 67 -27.28 15.96 1.92
CA GLY A 67 -25.88 15.72 1.65
C GLY A 67 -24.96 16.35 2.70
N GLU A 68 -23.68 15.97 2.63
CA GLU A 68 -22.64 16.45 3.54
C GLU A 68 -21.84 17.58 2.88
N SER A 69 -21.53 18.62 3.67
CA SER A 69 -20.69 19.74 3.23
C SER A 69 -19.21 19.36 3.12
N LEU A 70 -18.45 20.05 2.28
CA LEU A 70 -17.01 19.81 2.13
C LEU A 70 -16.24 20.01 3.44
N ASP A 71 -16.57 21.06 4.20
CA ASP A 71 -15.93 21.36 5.48
C ASP A 71 -16.18 20.25 6.52
N GLU A 72 -17.31 19.56 6.42
CA GLU A 72 -17.65 18.44 7.29
C GLU A 72 -16.87 17.18 6.92
N LYS A 73 -16.68 16.93 5.61
CA LYS A 73 -15.79 15.87 5.11
C LYS A 73 -14.35 16.07 5.58
N ILE A 74 -13.83 17.29 5.43
CA ILE A 74 -12.47 17.65 5.86
C ILE A 74 -12.31 17.47 7.37
N ARG A 75 -13.33 17.80 8.17
CA ARG A 75 -13.29 17.58 9.64
C ARG A 75 -13.25 16.11 10.04
N GLN A 76 -13.80 15.20 9.22
CA GLN A 76 -13.76 13.76 9.46
C GLN A 76 -12.47 13.09 8.96
N GLU A 77 -11.75 13.74 8.06
CA GLU A 77 -10.52 13.22 7.49
C GLU A 77 -9.39 13.21 8.53
N VAL A 78 -8.63 12.12 8.55
CA VAL A 78 -7.39 12.01 9.33
C VAL A 78 -6.23 12.02 8.32
N PRO A 79 -5.29 12.96 8.42
CA PRO A 79 -4.14 13.00 7.53
C PRO A 79 -3.37 11.68 7.58
N ASP A 80 -2.90 11.22 6.42
CA ASP A 80 -2.03 10.05 6.37
C ASP A 80 -0.76 10.31 7.19
N VAL A 81 -0.48 9.38 8.12
CA VAL A 81 0.81 9.34 8.79
C VAL A 81 1.84 8.84 7.78
N GLY A 82 2.86 9.66 7.54
CA GLY A 82 3.97 9.27 6.67
C GLY A 82 4.51 7.90 7.07
N GLY A 83 4.66 7.01 6.08
CA GLY A 83 5.29 5.72 6.29
C GLY A 83 6.70 5.86 6.88
N PRO A 84 7.29 4.76 7.38
CA PRO A 84 8.69 4.78 7.78
C PRO A 84 9.55 5.36 6.63
N ALA A 85 10.60 6.09 6.98
CA ALA A 85 11.54 6.61 5.99
C ALA A 85 11.94 5.47 5.05
N GLY A 86 11.54 5.56 3.78
CA GLY A 86 11.86 4.57 2.78
C GLY A 86 13.37 4.45 2.63
N ASP A 87 13.84 3.32 2.11
CA ASP A 87 15.24 3.10 1.75
C ASP A 87 15.74 3.96 0.57
N GLY A 88 15.02 5.04 0.24
CA GLY A 88 15.24 5.87 -0.94
C GLY A 88 14.67 5.31 -2.24
N THR A 89 14.10 4.09 -2.25
CA THR A 89 13.61 3.41 -3.46
C THR A 89 12.09 3.53 -3.58
N GLY A 90 11.56 4.75 -3.62
CA GLY A 90 10.10 4.94 -3.69
C GLY A 90 9.62 6.37 -3.86
N GLU A 91 10.53 7.34 -3.85
CA GLU A 91 10.22 8.75 -4.10
C GLU A 91 9.83 8.92 -5.56
N ARG A 92 8.54 8.74 -5.86
CA ARG A 92 7.97 9.38 -7.03
C ARG A 92 7.93 10.88 -6.71
N PRO A 93 8.42 11.74 -7.61
CA PRO A 93 8.29 13.17 -7.41
C PRO A 93 6.80 13.50 -7.22
N ASP A 94 6.51 14.30 -6.20
CA ASP A 94 5.22 14.92 -5.99
C ASP A 94 4.69 15.47 -7.32
N GLU A 95 3.58 14.91 -7.79
CA GLU A 95 2.89 15.32 -9.02
C GLU A 95 2.18 16.69 -8.85
N GLY A 96 2.36 17.37 -7.71
CA GLY A 96 1.90 18.74 -7.45
C GLY A 96 2.97 19.83 -7.50
N THR A 97 4.28 19.51 -7.50
CA THR A 97 5.35 20.53 -7.44
C THR A 97 5.94 20.90 -8.81
N ARG A 98 5.32 20.47 -9.93
CA ARG A 98 5.59 21.14 -11.20
C ARG A 98 4.74 22.41 -11.24
N ALA A 99 5.42 23.56 -11.23
CA ALA A 99 4.83 24.75 -11.81
C ALA A 99 4.38 24.36 -13.22
N ASP A 100 3.08 24.30 -13.42
CA ASP A 100 2.44 24.36 -14.71
C ASP A 100 3.06 25.56 -15.46
N GLY A 101 4.04 25.26 -16.32
CA GLY A 101 4.67 26.23 -17.21
C GLY A 101 3.87 26.43 -18.50
N THR A 102 2.72 25.79 -18.61
CA THR A 102 1.77 25.90 -19.71
C THR A 102 0.59 26.66 -19.20
N GLY A 103 0.74 27.97 -18.98
CA GLY A 103 -0.37 28.83 -18.55
C GLY A 103 -1.62 28.55 -19.37
N GLU A 104 -2.47 27.66 -18.86
CA GLU A 104 -3.71 27.34 -19.50
C GLU A 104 -4.53 28.62 -19.42
N PRO A 105 -5.09 29.09 -20.54
CA PRO A 105 -5.93 30.26 -20.47
C PRO A 105 -7.09 29.93 -19.52
N VAL A 106 -7.12 30.62 -18.38
CA VAL A 106 -8.25 30.61 -17.47
C VAL A 106 -9.46 30.97 -18.31
N ALA A 107 -10.38 30.01 -18.48
CA ALA A 107 -11.63 30.28 -19.16
C ALA A 107 -12.36 31.35 -18.36
N ASP A 108 -12.61 32.51 -19.00
CA ASP A 108 -13.58 33.47 -18.48
C ASP A 108 -14.94 32.77 -18.51
N ASP A 109 -15.43 32.37 -17.33
CA ASP A 109 -16.78 31.83 -17.18
C ASP A 109 -17.79 32.94 -17.49
N ARG A 110 -18.14 33.06 -18.77
CA ARG A 110 -19.27 33.86 -19.21
C ARG A 110 -20.49 32.96 -19.25
N GLY A 111 -21.10 32.77 -18.08
CA GLY A 111 -22.44 32.25 -17.97
C GLY A 111 -23.38 33.02 -18.90
N VAL A 112 -24.17 32.29 -19.69
CA VAL A 112 -25.30 32.91 -20.38
C VAL A 112 -26.38 33.15 -19.33
N ASP A 113 -26.53 34.41 -18.92
CA ASP A 113 -27.69 34.85 -18.15
C ASP A 113 -28.93 34.80 -19.06
N ALA A 114 -29.46 33.60 -19.31
CA ALA A 114 -30.76 33.44 -19.94
C ALA A 114 -31.85 33.47 -18.85
N GLY A 115 -31.97 34.62 -18.18
CA GLY A 115 -33.06 34.95 -17.29
C GLY A 115 -34.12 35.82 -17.99
N GLY A 116 -35.35 35.31 -18.10
CA GLY A 116 -36.58 36.06 -18.44
C GLY A 116 -36.95 36.03 -19.93
N THR A 117 -38.19 35.78 -20.36
CA THR A 117 -39.52 35.74 -19.70
C THR A 117 -40.44 34.79 -20.45
#